data_AF-A0AAJ2H4V4-F1
#
_entry.id   AF-A0AAJ2H4V4-F1
#
_cell.length_a   1.000
_cell.length_b   1.000
_cell.length_c   1.000
_cell.angle_alpha   90.00
_cell.angle_beta   90.00
_cell.angle_gamma   90.00
#
_symmetry.space_group_name_H-M   'P 1'
#
loop_
_entity.id
_entity.type
_entity.pdbx_description
1 polymer ?
#
loop_
_entity_poly.entity_id
_entity_poly.type
_entity_poly.pdbx_seq_one_letter_code
_entity_poly.pdbx_strand_id
1 'polypeptide(L)'
;IRKVIRLPKSFFETIVTGTQSVQMDQKLLETIHNISMKKIQNGPSDLGEHSDFMALTKDTKIVDIPYHSIIGNNKGDVPKSEMTDGIVSYNSAHLEGAVSEKIIDGGHSIQETPEAVLELRRILRLHLEKIGDVSADPKGPNT
;
A
#
# COMPACT_ATOMS: atom_id res chain seq x y z
N ILE A 1 27.00 -3.24 -10.35
CA ILE A 1 26.19 -4.12 -11.24
C ILE A 1 24.81 -4.26 -10.60
N ARG A 2 23.76 -3.63 -11.14
CA ARG A 2 22.41 -3.68 -10.57
C ARG A 2 21.73 -5.00 -10.99
N LYS A 3 21.25 -5.80 -10.03
CA LYS A 3 20.49 -7.03 -10.29
C LYS A 3 19.03 -6.66 -10.54
N VAL A 4 18.50 -7.06 -11.68
CA VAL A 4 17.11 -6.81 -12.09
C VAL A 4 16.28 -8.07 -11.83
N ILE A 5 15.22 -7.96 -11.03
CA ILE A 5 14.23 -9.04 -10.82
C ILE A 5 13.20 -8.91 -11.95
N ARG A 6 12.92 -10.01 -12.65
CA ARG A 6 11.97 -10.07 -13.77
C ARG A 6 10.81 -10.98 -13.40
N LEU A 7 9.58 -10.57 -13.71
CA LEU A 7 8.43 -11.45 -13.57
C LEU A 7 8.50 -12.59 -14.60
N PRO A 8 8.23 -13.86 -14.20
CA PRO A 8 8.19 -14.99 -15.12
C PRO A 8 7.03 -14.85 -16.12
N LYS A 9 7.27 -15.19 -17.39
CA LYS A 9 6.24 -15.18 -18.45
C LYS A 9 5.00 -16.01 -18.09
N SER A 10 5.19 -17.08 -17.32
CA SER A 10 4.12 -17.97 -16.87
C SER A 10 3.05 -17.28 -16.03
N PHE A 11 3.39 -16.20 -15.31
CA PHE A 11 2.41 -15.43 -14.55
C PHE A 11 1.40 -14.74 -15.47
N PHE A 12 1.88 -14.13 -16.56
CA PHE A 12 1.02 -13.48 -17.55
C PHE A 12 0.19 -14.47 -18.34
N GLU A 13 0.79 -15.60 -18.75
CA GLU A 13 0.05 -16.68 -19.43
C GLU A 13 -1.09 -17.23 -18.56
N THR A 14 -0.87 -17.33 -17.24
CA THR A 14 -1.90 -17.78 -16.30
C THR A 14 -3.05 -16.78 -16.18
N ILE A 15 -2.77 -15.48 -16.16
CA ILE A 15 -3.83 -14.45 -16.17
C ILE A 15 -4.63 -14.53 -17.48
N VAL A 16 -3.95 -14.52 -18.63
CA VAL A 16 -4.61 -14.54 -19.95
C VAL A 16 -5.43 -15.81 -20.15
N THR A 17 -4.90 -16.96 -19.73
CA THR A 17 -5.58 -18.26 -19.87
C THR A 17 -6.70 -18.43 -18.85
N GLY A 18 -6.50 -17.97 -17.61
CA GLY A 18 -7.50 -18.01 -16.54
C GLY A 18 -8.72 -17.11 -16.79
N THR A 19 -8.60 -16.13 -17.69
CA THR A 19 -9.68 -15.17 -18.02
C THR A 19 -10.44 -15.48 -19.31
N GLN A 20 -10.21 -16.63 -19.96
CA GLN A 20 -10.98 -17.03 -21.17
C GLN A 20 -12.51 -17.16 -20.94
N SER A 21 -12.98 -17.15 -19.69
CA SER A 21 -14.40 -17.19 -19.31
C SER A 21 -15.03 -15.82 -19.01
N VAL A 22 -14.26 -14.73 -18.98
CA VAL A 22 -14.77 -13.40 -18.63
C VAL A 22 -14.58 -12.45 -19.82
N GLN A 23 -15.69 -11.92 -20.31
CA GLN A 23 -15.77 -11.03 -21.46
C GLN A 23 -15.11 -9.69 -21.12
N MET A 24 -13.85 -9.50 -21.51
CA MET A 24 -13.05 -8.32 -21.11
C MET A 24 -13.05 -7.20 -22.15
N ASP A 25 -12.93 -5.98 -21.61
CA ASP A 25 -12.83 -4.68 -22.27
C ASP A 25 -11.61 -4.59 -23.21
N GLN A 26 -11.79 -4.09 -24.43
CA GLN A 26 -10.76 -3.97 -25.47
C GLN A 26 -9.55 -3.15 -24.98
N LYS A 27 -9.79 -2.17 -24.12
CA LYS A 27 -8.75 -1.31 -23.53
C LYS A 27 -7.78 -2.06 -22.63
N LEU A 28 -8.27 -3.10 -21.94
CA LEU A 28 -7.44 -3.95 -21.08
C LEU A 28 -6.57 -4.90 -21.93
N LEU A 29 -7.10 -5.42 -23.03
CA LEU A 29 -6.34 -6.23 -23.98
C LEU A 29 -5.20 -5.42 -24.63
N GLU A 30 -5.46 -4.19 -25.03
CA GLU A 30 -4.42 -3.28 -25.55
C GLU A 30 -3.34 -2.99 -24.51
N THR A 31 -3.72 -2.83 -23.24
CA THR A 31 -2.77 -2.58 -22.15
C THR A 31 -1.90 -3.80 -21.87
N ILE A 32 -2.47 -5.02 -21.83
CA ILE A 32 -1.71 -6.28 -21.70
C ILE A 32 -0.73 -6.46 -22.87
N HIS A 33 -1.19 -6.21 -24.11
CA HIS A 33 -0.34 -6.30 -25.29
C HIS A 33 0.81 -5.29 -25.25
N ASN A 34 0.54 -4.06 -24.80
CA ASN A 34 1.55 -3.01 -24.65
C ASN A 34 2.56 -3.32 -23.54
N ILE A 35 2.14 -3.92 -22.42
CA ILE A 35 3.03 -4.40 -21.35
C ILE A 35 3.93 -5.53 -21.86
N SER A 36 3.40 -6.44 -22.67
CA SER A 36 4.19 -7.50 -23.31
C SER A 36 5.25 -6.95 -24.28
N MET A 37 5.03 -5.76 -24.85
CA MET A 37 5.87 -5.16 -25.90
C MET A 37 6.79 -4.03 -25.39
N LYS A 38 6.46 -3.35 -24.27
CA LYS A 38 7.28 -2.30 -23.68
C LYS A 38 8.19 -2.83 -22.57
N LYS A 39 9.48 -2.88 -22.93
CA LYS A 39 10.69 -2.79 -22.09
C LYS A 39 10.47 -2.57 -20.58
N ILE A 40 10.92 -3.57 -19.82
CA ILE A 40 11.55 -3.49 -18.50
C ILE A 40 10.86 -2.51 -17.53
N GLN A 41 9.81 -2.99 -16.90
CA GLN A 41 9.27 -2.47 -15.66
C GLN A 41 10.09 -3.04 -14.49
N ASN A 42 10.83 -2.18 -13.81
CA ASN A 42 11.58 -2.50 -12.59
C ASN A 42 10.90 -1.77 -11.42
N GLY A 43 11.04 -2.26 -10.20
CA GLY A 43 10.37 -1.70 -9.01
C GLY A 43 10.30 -0.15 -8.94
N PRO A 44 11.40 0.61 -9.09
CA PRO A 44 11.32 2.08 -9.09
C PRO A 44 10.53 2.69 -10.26
N SER A 45 10.54 2.04 -11.42
CA SER A 45 9.76 2.47 -12.59
C SER A 45 8.27 2.19 -12.42
N ASP A 46 7.91 1.15 -11.67
CA ASP A 46 6.51 0.81 -11.38
C ASP A 46 5.85 1.81 -10.43
N LEU A 47 6.64 2.48 -9.59
CA LEU A 47 6.18 3.52 -8.67
C LEU A 47 5.99 4.89 -9.35
N GLY A 48 6.33 5.03 -10.64
CA GLY A 48 6.09 6.27 -11.39
C GLY A 48 4.61 6.49 -11.66
N GLU A 49 4.14 7.72 -11.54
CA GLU A 49 2.73 8.12 -11.75
C GLU A 49 2.16 7.68 -13.12
N HIS A 50 3.02 7.58 -14.13
CA HIS A 50 2.65 7.17 -15.50
C HIS A 50 3.11 5.75 -15.85
N SER A 51 3.40 4.90 -14.87
CA SER A 51 3.70 3.48 -15.12
C SER A 51 2.44 2.72 -15.52
N ASP A 52 2.56 1.69 -16.37
CA ASP A 52 1.40 0.87 -16.72
C ASP A 52 0.86 0.13 -15.48
N PHE A 53 1.74 -0.20 -14.52
CA PHE A 53 1.35 -0.79 -13.24
C PHE A 53 0.45 0.14 -12.42
N MET A 54 0.81 1.42 -12.26
CA MET A 54 -0.05 2.41 -11.58
C MET A 54 -1.35 2.64 -12.35
N ALA A 55 -1.28 2.72 -13.69
CA ALA A 55 -2.47 2.90 -14.52
C ALA A 55 -3.49 1.76 -14.36
N LEU A 56 -3.01 0.52 -14.20
CA LEU A 56 -3.85 -0.66 -13.97
C LEU A 56 -4.36 -0.76 -12.54
N THR A 57 -3.58 -0.34 -11.54
CA THR A 57 -3.88 -0.61 -10.13
C THR A 57 -4.54 0.55 -9.38
N LYS A 58 -4.47 1.79 -9.88
CA LYS A 58 -4.97 3.00 -9.19
C LYS A 58 -6.43 2.94 -8.71
N ASP A 59 -7.29 2.20 -9.41
CA ASP A 59 -8.72 2.10 -9.10
C ASP A 59 -9.05 0.84 -8.26
N THR A 60 -8.02 0.08 -7.85
CA THR A 60 -8.17 -1.12 -7.02
C THR A 60 -8.62 -0.73 -5.63
N LYS A 61 -9.69 -1.35 -5.16
CA LYS A 61 -10.25 -1.09 -3.83
C LYS A 61 -9.86 -2.20 -2.86
N ILE A 62 -9.56 -1.83 -1.63
CA ILE A 62 -9.50 -2.76 -0.51
C ILE A 62 -10.95 -3.02 -0.07
N VAL A 63 -11.40 -4.28 -0.14
CA VAL A 63 -12.77 -4.69 0.17
C VAL A 63 -12.73 -5.72 1.30
N ASP A 64 -13.69 -5.65 2.21
CA ASP A 64 -13.92 -6.59 3.33
C ASP A 64 -12.80 -6.75 4.36
N ILE A 65 -11.71 -5.97 4.27
CA ILE A 65 -10.59 -6.02 5.22
C ILE A 65 -10.42 -4.63 5.85
N PRO A 66 -10.54 -4.50 7.19
CA PRO A 66 -10.26 -3.24 7.87
C PRO A 66 -8.76 -2.93 7.78
N TYR A 67 -8.44 -1.68 7.47
CA TYR A 67 -7.06 -1.22 7.38
C TYR A 67 -6.90 0.15 8.04
N HIS A 68 -5.67 0.46 8.42
CA HIS A 68 -5.28 1.72 9.06
C HIS A 68 -4.10 2.30 8.29
N SER A 69 -4.07 3.63 8.16
CA SER A 69 -3.00 4.35 7.47
C SER A 69 -2.16 5.14 8.47
N ILE A 70 -0.83 5.05 8.36
CA ILE A 70 0.14 5.85 9.11
C ILE A 70 1.01 6.55 8.09
N ILE A 71 0.94 7.87 8.01
CA ILE A 71 1.57 8.67 6.95
C ILE A 71 2.53 9.68 7.58
N GLY A 72 3.75 9.76 7.04
CA GLY A 72 4.74 10.76 7.42
C GLY A 72 4.46 12.11 6.76
N ASN A 73 4.72 13.20 7.49
CA ASN A 73 4.73 14.54 6.95
C ASN A 73 5.93 15.31 7.52
N ASN A 74 6.85 15.76 6.68
CA ASN A 74 8.04 16.52 7.10
C ASN A 74 7.91 18.04 6.87
N LYS A 75 6.71 18.50 6.51
CA LYS A 75 6.43 19.91 6.22
C LYS A 75 5.82 20.66 7.40
N GLY A 76 5.60 20.00 8.55
CA GLY A 76 4.94 20.59 9.70
C GLY A 76 3.44 20.82 9.46
N ASP A 77 2.88 21.85 10.08
CA ASP A 77 1.45 22.16 9.97
C ASP A 77 1.12 22.88 8.66
N VAL A 78 0.94 22.10 7.60
CA VAL A 78 0.55 22.55 6.26
C VAL A 78 -0.73 21.86 5.80
N PRO A 79 -1.47 22.41 4.83
CA PRO A 79 -2.62 21.73 4.25
C PRO A 79 -2.24 20.34 3.70
N LYS A 80 -3.17 19.37 3.76
CA LYS A 80 -2.98 18.00 3.27
C LYS A 80 -2.45 17.93 1.83
N SER A 81 -2.84 18.87 0.97
CA SER A 81 -2.36 18.97 -0.41
C SER A 81 -0.86 19.23 -0.55
N GLU A 82 -0.22 19.74 0.50
CA GLU A 82 1.20 20.11 0.54
C GLU A 82 2.04 19.15 1.40
N MET A 83 1.38 18.25 2.14
CA MET A 83 2.05 17.27 2.99
C MET A 83 2.83 16.23 2.17
N THR A 84 4.01 15.88 2.68
CA THR A 84 4.87 14.84 2.09
C THR A 84 5.85 14.32 3.13
N ASP A 85 6.24 13.05 3.02
CA ASP A 85 7.34 12.47 3.79
C ASP A 85 8.74 12.77 3.17
N GLY A 86 8.77 13.58 2.11
CA GLY A 86 9.95 13.93 1.33
C GLY A 86 10.18 13.04 0.10
N ILE A 87 9.42 11.95 -0.05
CA ILE A 87 9.48 11.02 -1.18
C ILE A 87 8.09 10.85 -1.81
N VAL A 88 7.08 10.64 -0.99
CA VAL A 88 5.68 10.40 -1.34
C VAL A 88 4.83 11.56 -0.85
N SER A 89 3.92 12.05 -1.69
CA SER A 89 2.94 13.06 -1.29
C SER A 89 1.80 12.43 -0.49
N TYR A 90 1.15 13.20 0.37
CA TYR A 90 -0.02 12.73 1.11
C TYR A 90 -1.10 12.18 0.17
N ASN A 91 -1.39 12.86 -0.94
CA ASN A 91 -2.41 12.43 -1.91
C ASN A 91 -2.11 11.06 -2.53
N SER A 92 -0.83 10.70 -2.69
CA SER A 92 -0.42 9.40 -3.21
C SER A 92 -0.47 8.31 -2.13
N ALA A 93 -0.14 8.65 -0.88
CA ALA A 93 -0.19 7.72 0.25
C ALA A 93 -1.61 7.52 0.82
N HIS A 94 -2.52 8.46 0.57
CA HIS A 94 -3.87 8.45 1.11
C HIS A 94 -4.73 7.36 0.44
N LEU A 95 -5.43 6.59 1.27
CA LEU A 95 -6.36 5.55 0.85
C LEU A 95 -7.72 5.79 1.50
N GLU A 96 -8.75 5.95 0.67
CA GLU A 96 -10.12 6.23 1.11
C GLU A 96 -10.78 5.01 1.76
N GLY A 97 -11.39 5.20 2.93
CA GLY A 97 -12.04 4.12 3.69
C GLY A 97 -11.19 3.46 4.78
N ALA A 98 -10.03 4.03 5.12
CA ALA A 98 -9.25 3.58 6.26
C ALA A 98 -10.05 3.74 7.57
N VAL A 99 -9.95 2.76 8.47
CA VAL A 99 -10.59 2.81 9.80
C VAL A 99 -9.97 3.92 10.66
N SER A 100 -8.68 4.17 10.50
CA SER A 100 -8.02 5.37 11.01
C SER A 100 -6.89 5.79 10.09
N GLU A 101 -6.62 7.09 10.06
CA GLU A 101 -5.45 7.69 9.43
C GLU A 101 -4.70 8.53 10.47
N LYS A 102 -3.41 8.23 10.67
CA LYS A 102 -2.55 8.97 11.58
C LYS A 102 -1.44 9.64 10.79
N ILE A 103 -1.39 10.97 10.86
CA ILE A 103 -0.26 11.75 10.36
C ILE A 103 0.76 11.92 11.48
N ILE A 104 2.03 11.65 11.20
CA ILE A 104 3.14 11.81 12.14
C ILE A 104 4.19 12.72 11.50
N ASP A 105 4.73 13.64 12.29
CA ASP A 105 5.84 14.49 11.85
C ASP A 105 7.08 13.63 11.59
N GLY A 106 7.56 13.64 10.35
CA GLY A 106 8.65 12.75 9.94
C GLY A 106 8.75 12.54 8.44
N GLY A 107 9.93 12.08 8.01
CA GLY A 107 10.21 11.73 6.63
C GLY A 107 9.86 10.28 6.28
N HIS A 108 10.36 9.79 5.15
CA HIS A 108 10.02 8.48 4.58
C HIS A 108 10.32 7.25 5.48
N SER A 109 11.23 7.38 6.47
CA SER A 109 11.52 6.34 7.46
C SER A 109 10.70 6.45 8.74
N ILE A 110 9.50 7.03 8.66
CA ILE A 110 8.58 7.25 9.79
C ILE A 110 8.34 5.99 10.62
N GLN A 111 8.33 4.79 10.03
CA GLN A 111 8.11 3.53 10.73
C GLN A 111 9.13 3.24 11.85
N GLU A 112 10.30 3.88 11.84
CA GLU A 112 11.35 3.72 12.85
C GLU A 112 11.15 4.63 14.07
N THR A 113 10.20 5.58 14.00
CA THR A 113 9.94 6.53 15.09
C THR A 113 9.18 5.88 16.25
N PRO A 114 9.43 6.31 17.51
CA PRO A 114 8.64 5.88 18.66
C PRO A 114 7.14 6.08 18.48
N GLU A 115 6.75 7.21 17.89
CA GLU A 115 5.36 7.59 17.64
C GLU A 115 4.66 6.58 16.70
N ALA A 116 5.32 6.18 15.61
CA ALA A 116 4.78 5.17 14.71
C ALA A 116 4.67 3.79 15.38
N VAL A 117 5.68 3.40 16.17
CA VAL A 117 5.66 2.14 16.92
C VAL A 117 4.52 2.11 17.95
N LEU A 118 4.28 3.24 18.63
CA LEU A 118 3.19 3.36 19.59
C LEU A 118 1.81 3.30 18.90
N GLU A 119 1.67 3.93 17.73
CA GLU A 119 0.43 3.85 16.95
C GLU A 119 0.18 2.42 16.44
N LEU A 120 1.22 1.74 15.94
CA LEU A 120 1.13 0.34 15.55
C LEU A 120 0.69 -0.54 16.74
N ARG A 121 1.31 -0.36 17.91
CA ARG A 121 0.93 -1.08 19.14
C ARG A 121 -0.51 -0.82 19.54
N ARG A 122 -0.99 0.43 19.41
CA ARG A 122 -2.38 0.81 19.68
C ARG A 122 -3.34 0.08 18.74
N ILE A 123 -3.04 0.06 17.43
CA ILE A 123 -3.83 -0.66 16.42
C ILE A 123 -3.87 -2.15 16.73
N LEU A 124 -2.73 -2.80 16.99
CA LEU A 124 -2.68 -4.23 17.30
C LEU A 124 -3.54 -4.58 18.52
N ARG A 125 -3.51 -3.76 19.57
CA ARG A 125 -4.37 -3.94 20.75
C ARG A 125 -5.85 -3.78 20.44
N LEU A 126 -6.22 -2.77 19.66
CA LEU A 126 -7.60 -2.58 19.22
C LEU A 126 -8.14 -3.82 18.48
N HIS A 127 -7.30 -4.48 17.67
CA HIS A 127 -7.67 -5.72 17.00
C HIS A 127 -7.76 -6.92 17.96
N LEU A 128 -6.84 -7.05 18.92
CA LEU A 128 -6.94 -8.09 19.97
C LEU A 128 -8.23 -7.94 20.79
N GLU A 129 -8.58 -6.71 21.18
CA GLU A 129 -9.82 -6.44 21.93
C GLU A 129 -11.05 -6.84 21.11
N LYS A 130 -11.04 -6.53 19.81
CA LYS A 130 -12.14 -6.87 18.89
C LYS A 130 -12.36 -8.38 18.75
N ILE A 131 -11.29 -9.18 18.82
CA ILE A 131 -11.38 -10.65 18.74
C ILE A 131 -11.54 -11.32 20.11
N GLY A 132 -11.58 -10.55 21.20
CA GLY A 132 -11.74 -11.06 22.57
C GLY A 132 -10.49 -11.68 23.19
N ASP A 133 -9.31 -11.43 22.61
CA ASP A 133 -8.02 -11.98 23.05
C ASP A 133 -7.23 -10.99 23.92
N VAL A 134 -7.93 -10.26 24.80
CA VAL A 134 -7.31 -9.38 25.78
C VAL A 134 -7.78 -9.75 27.16
N SER A 135 -6.91 -10.47 27.88
CA SER A 135 -6.98 -10.60 29.34
C SER A 135 -6.98 -9.20 29.96
N ALA A 136 -8.01 -8.89 30.74
CA ALA A 136 -8.13 -7.64 31.48
C ALA A 136 -7.19 -7.60 32.69
N ASP A 137 -5.87 -7.70 32.49
CA ASP A 137 -4.89 -7.30 33.51
C ASP A 137 -3.48 -7.12 32.90
N PRO A 138 -2.88 -5.91 32.94
CA PRO A 138 -1.46 -5.73 32.64
C PRO A 138 -0.53 -6.24 33.76
N LYS A 139 -1.07 -6.70 34.89
CA LYS A 139 -0.32 -7.42 35.93
C LYS A 139 -0.73 -8.90 35.88
N GLY A 140 0.11 -9.75 35.31
CA GLY A 140 -0.14 -11.19 35.28
C GLY A 140 -0.23 -11.81 36.69
N PRO A 141 -0.82 -13.01 36.83
CA PRO A 141 -0.85 -13.75 38.08
C PRO A 141 0.51 -14.42 38.31
N ASN A 142 1.44 -13.71 38.93
CA ASN A 142 2.49 -14.27 39.78
C ASN A 142 3.28 -13.14 40.45
N THR A 143 3.26 -13.17 41.79
CA THR A 143 4.33 -12.77 42.73
C THR A 143 5.30 -11.68 42.31
#